data_AF-A0A2V5LVG9-F1
#
_entry.id   AF-A0A2V5LVG9-F1
#
_cell.length_a   1.000
_cell.length_b   1.000
_cell.length_c   1.000
_cell.angle_alpha   90.00
_cell.angle_beta   90.00
_cell.angle_gamma   90.00
#
_symmetry.space_group_name_H-M   'P 1'
#
loop_
_entity.id
_entity.type
_entity.pdbx_description
1 polymer ?
#
loop_
_entity_poly.entity_id
_entity_poly.type
_entity_poly.pdbx_seq_one_letter_code
_entity_poly.pdbx_strand_id
1 'polypeptide(L)'
;MDYDELGELVGHISIGLEIVNSLWRRLSAENADAWKAYSPSSEDVRLHLLHLIGSHHGQKELGSPVEPKTPEAMALHYIDNLDSKLEMFAAGYLTAQPLAPRIFDRVRPLPGNLVKSLEKFQQPASPPVSDKLL
;
A
#
# COMPACT_ATOMS: atom_id res chain seq x y z
N MET A 1 -15.95 -2.42 3.83
CA MET A 1 -16.52 -2.14 2.49
C MET A 1 -17.82 -2.88 2.43
N ASP A 2 -18.89 -2.19 2.06
CA ASP A 2 -20.12 -2.86 1.67
C ASP A 2 -19.82 -3.74 0.46
N TYR A 3 -20.39 -4.94 0.41
CA TYR A 3 -20.18 -5.87 -0.71
C TYR A 3 -20.84 -5.31 -1.97
N ASP A 4 -20.06 -5.09 -3.03
CA ASP A 4 -20.51 -4.59 -4.33
C ASP A 4 -20.42 -5.70 -5.38
N GLU A 5 -21.51 -5.95 -6.11
CA GLU A 5 -21.60 -7.06 -7.08
C GLU A 5 -20.57 -6.93 -8.20
N LEU A 6 -20.33 -5.71 -8.69
CA LEU A 6 -19.32 -5.48 -9.72
C LEU A 6 -17.91 -5.80 -9.19
N GLY A 7 -17.60 -5.34 -7.97
CA GLY A 7 -16.35 -5.66 -7.28
C GLY A 7 -16.10 -7.16 -7.13
N GLU A 8 -17.12 -7.92 -6.72
CA GLU A 8 -17.04 -9.37 -6.54
C GLU A 8 -16.91 -10.14 -7.87
N LEU A 9 -17.58 -9.69 -8.93
CA LEU A 9 -17.57 -10.37 -10.22
C LEU A 9 -16.36 -10.02 -11.10
N VAL A 10 -15.90 -8.77 -11.06
CA VAL A 10 -14.90 -8.23 -12.00
C VAL A 10 -13.54 -8.01 -11.33
N GLY A 11 -13.52 -7.71 -10.03
CA GLY A 11 -12.31 -7.45 -9.25
C GLY A 11 -11.81 -6.01 -9.38
N HIS A 12 -11.24 -5.49 -8.29
CA HIS A 12 -10.84 -4.08 -8.18
C HIS A 12 -9.76 -3.65 -9.18
N ILE A 13 -8.86 -4.56 -9.58
CA ILE A 13 -7.79 -4.24 -10.53
C ILE A 13 -8.37 -3.93 -11.91
N SER A 14 -9.24 -4.81 -12.41
CA SER A 14 -9.91 -4.65 -13.71
C SER A 14 -10.76 -3.39 -13.74
N ILE A 15 -11.54 -3.16 -12.68
CA ILE A 15 -12.37 -1.95 -12.52
C ILE A 15 -11.48 -0.70 -12.50
N GLY A 16 -10.38 -0.73 -11.74
CA GLY A 16 -9.44 0.39 -11.65
C GLY A 16 -8.80 0.74 -13.01
N LEU A 17 -8.40 -0.28 -13.78
CA LEU A 17 -7.89 -0.10 -15.14
C LEU A 17 -8.94 0.54 -16.06
N GLU A 18 -10.18 0.07 -16.00
CA GLU A 18 -11.29 0.60 -16.82
C GLU A 18 -11.58 2.06 -16.48
N ILE A 19 -11.75 2.38 -15.20
CA ILE A 19 -12.06 3.75 -14.72
C ILE A 19 -10.94 4.71 -15.13
N VAL A 20 -9.68 4.37 -14.83
CA VAL A 20 -8.55 5.26 -15.11
C VAL A 20 -8.35 5.43 -16.61
N ASN A 21 -8.45 4.37 -17.40
CA ASN A 21 -8.33 4.47 -18.86
C ASN A 21 -9.45 5.33 -19.46
N SER A 22 -10.69 5.15 -19.01
CA SER A 22 -11.86 5.90 -19.50
C SER A 22 -11.75 7.38 -19.16
N LEU A 23 -11.36 7.69 -17.92
CA LEU A 23 -11.14 9.07 -17.49
C LEU A 23 -9.99 9.72 -18.28
N TRP A 24 -8.88 9.01 -18.47
CA TRP A 24 -7.75 9.50 -19.24
C TRP A 24 -8.13 9.84 -20.68
N ARG A 25 -8.89 8.96 -21.35
CA ARG A 25 -9.36 9.18 -22.72
C ARG A 25 -10.24 10.42 -22.84
N ARG A 26 -11.18 10.60 -21.91
CA ARG A 26 -12.05 11.77 -21.86
C ARG A 26 -11.24 13.06 -21.67
N LEU A 27 -10.35 13.09 -20.68
CA LEU A 27 -9.50 14.25 -20.40
C LEU A 27 -8.53 14.56 -21.55
N SER A 28 -7.98 13.52 -22.20
CA SER A 28 -7.10 13.70 -23.36
C SER A 28 -7.81 14.39 -24.53
N ALA A 29 -9.08 14.05 -24.77
CA ALA A 29 -9.87 14.69 -25.82
C ALA A 29 -10.16 16.17 -25.51
N GLU A 30 -10.46 16.47 -24.24
CA GLU A 30 -10.73 17.85 -23.77
C GLU A 30 -9.46 18.73 -23.74
N ASN A 31 -8.26 18.13 -23.66
CA ASN A 31 -7.00 18.86 -23.43
C ASN A 31 -5.94 18.61 -24.53
N ALA A 32 -6.34 18.10 -25.69
CA ALA A 32 -5.43 17.59 -26.72
C ALA A 32 -4.33 18.59 -27.12
N ASP A 33 -4.66 19.86 -27.29
CA ASP A 33 -3.68 20.87 -27.70
C ASP A 33 -2.71 21.25 -26.59
N ALA A 34 -3.19 21.35 -25.34
CA ALA A 34 -2.34 21.63 -24.19
C ALA A 34 -1.35 20.48 -23.94
N TRP A 35 -1.80 19.23 -24.09
CA TRP A 35 -0.99 18.07 -23.73
C TRP A 35 0.04 17.69 -24.80
N LYS A 36 -0.10 18.15 -26.06
CA LYS A 36 0.92 17.99 -27.11
C LYS A 36 2.27 18.61 -26.74
N ALA A 37 2.28 19.61 -25.85
CA ALA A 37 3.50 20.29 -25.43
C ALA A 37 4.27 19.54 -24.33
N TYR A 38 3.68 18.52 -23.71
CA TYR A 38 4.31 17.78 -22.61
C TYR A 38 5.14 16.59 -23.10
N SER A 39 6.17 16.27 -22.33
CA SER A 39 7.03 15.11 -22.51
C SER A 39 7.26 14.42 -21.16
N PRO A 40 7.13 13.07 -21.05
CA PRO A 40 6.77 12.12 -22.11
C PRO A 40 5.34 12.30 -22.64
N SER A 41 5.03 11.63 -23.76
CA SER A 41 3.73 11.82 -24.42
C SER A 41 2.57 11.37 -23.53
N SER A 42 1.39 11.98 -23.70
CA SER A 42 0.18 11.59 -22.94
C SER A 42 -0.11 10.09 -23.03
N GLU A 43 0.07 9.47 -24.21
CA GLU A 43 -0.17 8.04 -24.36
C GLU A 43 0.87 7.18 -23.64
N ASP A 44 2.14 7.59 -23.59
CA ASP A 44 3.17 6.88 -22.83
C ASP A 44 2.89 6.95 -21.33
N VAL A 45 2.49 8.13 -20.83
CA VAL A 45 2.11 8.29 -19.42
C VAL A 45 0.87 7.45 -19.09
N ARG A 46 -0.15 7.45 -19.97
CA ARG A 46 -1.34 6.61 -19.83
C ARG A 46 -0.95 5.14 -19.71
N LEU A 47 -0.13 4.65 -20.63
CA LEU A 47 0.27 3.24 -20.66
C LEU A 47 1.09 2.88 -19.41
N HIS A 48 2.00 3.76 -18.98
CA HIS A 48 2.78 3.56 -17.77
C HIS A 48 1.87 3.52 -16.52
N LEU A 49 0.92 4.44 -16.39
CA LEU A 49 -0.04 4.46 -15.28
C LEU A 49 -0.91 3.19 -15.24
N LEU A 50 -1.40 2.73 -16.39
CA LEU A 50 -2.15 1.47 -16.46
C LEU A 50 -1.28 0.27 -16.09
N HIS A 51 0.00 0.28 -16.46
CA HIS A 51 0.93 -0.77 -16.02
C HIS A 51 1.15 -0.74 -14.49
N LEU A 52 1.29 0.45 -13.88
CA LEU A 52 1.38 0.58 -12.42
C LEU A 52 0.16 -0.04 -11.72
N ILE A 53 -1.04 0.32 -12.18
CA ILE A 53 -2.30 -0.24 -11.65
C ILE A 53 -2.40 -1.73 -11.94
N GLY A 54 -2.06 -2.20 -13.13
CA GLY A 54 -2.15 -3.61 -13.48
C GLY A 54 -1.15 -4.50 -12.75
N SER A 55 -0.04 -3.94 -12.25
CA SER A 55 1.05 -4.70 -11.65
C SER A 55 1.25 -4.54 -10.15
N HIS A 56 0.47 -3.68 -9.48
CA HIS A 56 0.70 -3.37 -8.05
C HIS A 56 0.61 -4.58 -7.11
N HIS A 57 -0.09 -5.65 -7.48
CA HIS A 57 -0.11 -6.92 -6.71
C HIS A 57 1.22 -7.72 -6.79
N GLY A 58 2.13 -7.34 -7.69
CA GLY A 58 3.44 -7.97 -7.82
C GLY A 58 3.38 -9.27 -8.62
N GLN A 59 3.24 -10.40 -7.94
CA GLN A 59 3.31 -11.72 -8.57
C GLN A 59 1.93 -12.18 -9.05
N LYS A 60 1.89 -13.03 -10.09
CA LYS A 60 0.63 -13.56 -10.64
C LYS A 60 -0.10 -14.43 -9.62
N GLU A 61 0.65 -15.14 -8.79
CA GLU A 61 0.17 -15.98 -7.68
C GLU A 61 -0.54 -15.15 -6.60
N LEU A 62 -0.26 -13.84 -6.52
CA LEU A 62 -0.91 -12.88 -5.62
C LEU A 62 -2.09 -12.15 -6.29
N GLY A 63 -2.55 -12.65 -7.44
CA GLY A 63 -3.68 -12.09 -8.19
C GLY A 63 -3.31 -10.94 -9.12
N SER A 64 -2.00 -10.70 -9.37
CA SER A 64 -1.59 -9.66 -10.32
C SER A 64 -1.80 -10.10 -11.78
N PRO A 65 -2.45 -9.29 -12.64
CA PRO A 65 -2.51 -9.54 -14.08
C PRO A 65 -1.13 -9.61 -14.76
N VAL A 66 -0.18 -8.77 -14.32
CA VAL A 66 1.17 -8.67 -14.90
C VAL A 66 2.18 -8.25 -13.83
N GLU A 67 3.40 -8.78 -13.90
CA GLU A 67 4.44 -8.43 -12.94
C GLU A 67 4.95 -6.99 -13.12
N PRO A 68 5.44 -6.33 -12.06
CA PRO A 68 6.11 -5.04 -12.15
C PRO A 68 7.31 -5.07 -13.10
N LYS A 69 7.31 -4.22 -14.12
CA LYS A 69 8.36 -4.15 -15.16
C LYS A 69 9.15 -2.84 -15.15
N THR A 70 8.84 -1.93 -14.24
CA THR A 70 9.55 -0.66 -14.08
C THR A 70 9.93 -0.44 -12.61
N PRO A 71 10.94 0.38 -12.31
CA PRO A 71 11.31 0.71 -10.93
C PRO A 71 10.15 1.28 -10.10
N GLU A 72 9.33 2.13 -10.71
CA GLU A 72 8.16 2.74 -10.09
C GLU A 72 7.09 1.68 -9.76
N ALA A 73 6.85 0.75 -10.68
CA ALA A 73 5.92 -0.37 -10.46
C ALA A 73 6.39 -1.27 -9.30
N MET A 74 7.70 -1.53 -9.24
CA MET A 74 8.28 -2.35 -8.19
C MET A 74 8.19 -1.65 -6.82
N ALA A 75 8.51 -0.37 -6.77
CA ALA A 75 8.38 0.43 -5.56
C ALA A 75 6.92 0.51 -5.08
N LEU A 76 5.99 0.76 -6.01
CA LEU A 76 4.56 0.81 -5.70
C LEU A 76 4.07 -0.51 -5.10
N HIS A 77 4.39 -1.64 -5.73
CA HIS A 77 4.04 -2.96 -5.21
C HIS A 77 4.54 -3.17 -3.77
N TYR A 78 5.80 -2.86 -3.50
CA TYR A 78 6.36 -3.07 -2.17
C TYR A 78 5.74 -2.16 -1.10
N ILE A 79 5.47 -0.90 -1.44
CA ILE A 79 4.85 0.05 -0.51
C ILE A 79 3.40 -0.38 -0.21
N ASP A 80 2.63 -0.76 -1.22
CA ASP A 80 1.24 -1.21 -1.07
C ASP A 80 1.11 -2.49 -0.23
N ASN A 81 1.97 -3.47 -0.51
CA ASN A 81 2.03 -4.72 0.27
C ASN A 81 2.54 -4.49 1.70
N LEU A 82 3.45 -3.53 1.91
CA LEU A 82 3.90 -3.15 3.24
C LEU A 82 2.75 -2.53 4.02
N ASP A 83 2.07 -1.54 3.45
CA ASP A 83 0.94 -0.86 4.07
C ASP A 83 -0.17 -1.84 4.46
N SER A 84 -0.57 -2.71 3.53
CA SER A 84 -1.54 -3.78 3.77
C SER A 84 -1.16 -4.69 4.96
N LYS A 85 0.12 -5.08 5.06
CA LYS A 85 0.58 -5.91 6.18
C LYS A 85 0.59 -5.15 7.50
N LEU A 86 0.98 -3.88 7.49
CA LEU A 86 0.97 -3.04 8.69
C LEU A 86 -0.46 -2.82 9.20
N GLU A 87 -1.42 -2.61 8.30
CA GLU A 87 -2.84 -2.55 8.66
C GLU A 87 -3.33 -3.87 9.25
N MET A 88 -2.94 -5.01 8.68
CA MET A 88 -3.25 -6.31 9.27
C MET A 88 -2.66 -6.49 10.68
N PHE A 89 -1.45 -6.00 10.94
CA PHE A 89 -0.89 -5.99 12.30
C PHE A 89 -1.74 -5.12 13.22
N ALA A 90 -2.09 -3.91 12.80
CA ALA A 90 -2.90 -2.98 13.57
C ALA A 90 -4.27 -3.57 13.93
N ALA A 91 -5.00 -4.09 12.94
CA ALA A 91 -6.29 -4.77 13.13
C ALA A 91 -6.14 -6.04 13.99
N GLY A 92 -5.07 -6.80 13.79
CA GLY A 92 -4.77 -8.00 14.54
C GLY A 92 -4.56 -7.74 16.03
N TYR A 93 -3.87 -6.66 16.41
CA TYR A 93 -3.71 -6.29 17.82
C TYR A 93 -5.03 -5.94 18.52
N LEU A 94 -6.07 -5.57 17.77
CA LEU A 94 -7.39 -5.24 18.32
C LEU A 94 -8.32 -6.45 18.43
N THR A 95 -8.14 -7.44 17.54
CA THR A 95 -9.15 -8.50 17.32
C THR A 95 -8.63 -9.91 17.57
N ALA A 96 -7.31 -10.15 17.49
CA ALA A 96 -6.75 -11.49 17.64
C ALA A 96 -6.78 -11.96 19.11
N GLN A 97 -6.98 -13.27 19.30
CA GLN A 97 -7.02 -13.87 20.63
C GLN A 97 -5.66 -13.72 21.35
N PRO A 98 -5.63 -13.24 22.60
CA PRO A 98 -4.39 -13.23 23.38
C PRO A 98 -4.00 -14.66 23.80
N LEU A 99 -2.76 -15.03 23.50
CA LEU A 99 -2.14 -16.30 23.90
C LEU A 99 -1.23 -16.12 25.13
N ALA A 100 -0.60 -14.94 25.26
CA ALA A 100 0.24 -14.52 26.38
C ALA A 100 0.25 -12.97 26.48
N PRO A 101 0.82 -12.35 27.52
CA PRO A 101 0.73 -10.88 27.75
C PRO A 101 1.11 -9.97 26.57
N ARG A 102 1.94 -10.46 25.63
CA ARG A 102 2.32 -9.72 24.41
C ARG A 102 2.16 -10.53 23.13
N ILE A 103 1.62 -11.74 23.21
CA ILE A 103 1.53 -12.68 22.09
C ILE A 103 0.06 -12.91 21.79
N PHE A 104 -0.31 -12.71 20.53
CA PHE A 104 -1.65 -12.92 20.00
C PHE A 104 -1.61 -13.99 18.92
N ASP A 105 -2.73 -14.66 18.72
CA ASP A 105 -2.86 -15.67 17.69
C ASP A 105 -2.59 -15.08 16.29
N ARG A 106 -2.20 -15.95 15.37
CA ARG A 106 -1.82 -15.59 14.01
C ARG A 106 -3.02 -15.04 13.21
N VAL A 107 -2.82 -13.88 12.59
CA VAL A 107 -3.71 -13.36 11.54
C VAL A 107 -3.14 -13.74 10.18
N ARG A 108 -3.86 -14.51 9.38
CA ARG A 108 -3.43 -14.85 8.01
C ARG A 108 -3.65 -13.66 7.07
N PRO A 109 -2.79 -13.46 6.05
CA PRO A 109 -1.57 -14.20 5.70
C PRO A 109 -0.25 -13.89 6.45
N LEU A 110 -0.22 -13.14 7.56
CA LEU A 110 1.04 -12.81 8.25
C LEU A 110 1.82 -14.08 8.68
N PRO A 111 3.17 -14.05 8.75
CA PRO A 111 4.01 -15.25 8.86
C PRO A 111 4.04 -15.91 10.25
N GLY A 112 3.22 -15.50 11.22
CA GLY A 112 3.19 -16.11 12.55
C GLY A 112 2.29 -15.39 13.54
N ASN A 113 2.43 -15.74 14.81
CA ASN A 113 1.75 -15.08 15.93
C ASN A 113 2.14 -13.61 15.99
N LEU A 114 1.20 -12.75 16.33
CA LEU A 114 1.49 -11.32 16.47
C LEU A 114 2.14 -11.08 17.82
N VAL A 115 3.17 -10.24 17.84
CA VAL A 115 3.82 -9.80 19.07
C VAL A 115 3.72 -8.29 19.14
N LYS A 116 3.23 -7.77 20.28
CA LYS A 116 3.14 -6.32 20.47
C LYS A 116 4.54 -5.70 20.46
N SER A 117 4.71 -4.61 19.71
CA SER A 117 5.95 -3.82 19.71
C SER A 117 6.37 -3.38 21.11
N LEU A 118 7.67 -3.12 21.29
CA LEU A 118 8.18 -2.56 22.54
C LEU A 118 7.57 -1.19 22.80
N GLU A 119 7.52 -0.81 24.07
CA GLU A 119 7.22 0.56 24.44
C GLU A 119 8.26 1.51 23.84
N LYS A 120 7.86 2.76 23.60
CA LYS A 120 8.79 3.78 23.13
C LYS A 120 9.92 3.92 24.16
N PHE A 121 11.15 3.98 23.66
CA PHE A 121 12.30 4.26 24.52
C PHE A 121 12.06 5.54 25.32
N GLN A 122 12.25 5.47 26.63
CA GLN A 122 12.26 6.61 27.51
C GLN A 122 13.67 6.77 28.07
N GLN A 123 14.28 7.93 27.82
CA GLN A 123 15.56 8.25 28.45
C GLN A 123 15.33 8.42 29.96
N PRO A 124 16.10 7.75 30.83
CA PRO A 124 15.99 7.97 32.26
C PRO A 124 16.30 9.44 32.60
N ALA A 125 15.54 10.01 33.54
CA ALA A 125 15.80 11.36 34.02
C ALA A 125 17.27 11.47 34.50
N SER A 126 17.97 12.50 34.04
CA SER A 126 19.32 12.76 34.54
C SER A 126 19.24 13.07 36.04
N PRO A 127 20.10 12.46 36.89
CA PRO A 127 20.13 12.82 38.29
C PRO A 127 20.46 14.31 38.41
N PRO A 128 19.86 15.04 39.38
CA PRO A 128 20.16 16.45 39.58
C PRO A 128 21.66 16.61 39.80
N VAL A 129 22.27 17.49 39.02
CA VAL A 129 23.67 17.90 39.21
C VAL A 129 23.74 18.57 40.57
N SER A 130 24.44 17.95 41.52
CA SER A 130 24.73 18.62 42.78
C SER A 130 25.73 19.72 42.49
N ASP A 131 25.28 20.97 42.44
CA ASP A 131 26.17 22.12 42.52
C ASP A 131 26.86 22.07 43.88
N LYS A 132 28.02 21.42 43.93
CA LYS A 132 28.99 21.66 44.98
C LYS A 132 29.61 23.02 44.68
N LEU A 133 28.94 24.06 45.17
CA LEU A 133 29.52 25.39 45.32
C LEU A 133 30.80 25.27 46.15
N LEU A 134 31.90 25.71 45.54
CA LEU A 134 33.20 25.98 46.14
C LEU A 134 33.10 26.99 47.29
#